data_AF-G5S3N9-F1
#
_entry.id   AF-G5S3N9-F1
#
_cell.length_a   1.000
_cell.length_b   1.000
_cell.length_c   1.000
_cell.angle_alpha   90.00
_cell.angle_beta   90.00
_cell.angle_gamma   90.00
#
_symmetry.space_group_name_H-M   'P 1'
#
loop_
_entity.id
_entity.type
_entity.pdbx_description
1 polymer ?
#
loop_
_entity_poly.entity_id
_entity_poly.type
_entity_poly.pdbx_seq_one_letter_code
_entity_poly.pdbx_strand_id
1 'polypeptide(L)'
;MKHYFSCLKGDTIKAIFLVCLAVGVVGMSYGSLAMAYGFPLWVPFVLSIFVLAGASEFMFIGIVASGGNPLAAAAAGLLVNARHVPFGVTVRDLVGTRAASFFGCHIMNDESVVFGLSQKTPEQRKAAYWLCGLGVALFWPIGTLIGAGVGKLLPAPETIGLDAVFPAILLALVIPAFKNRTTLIRGCSGAAHIDSWLQRRQRRRAVACRRSLCGGRIAGVAFAAWPTGEEKIMGNMTLFIIGIALLSVGTYLMRLGGAKLGSRLALSERSQALLSDAATVLLFSVALATTFYEGEHFAGMARVLGVGFAVFLAWRKMPLIVVIIAAAVVTALLRMAGIN
;
A
#
# COMPACT_ATOMS: atom_id res chain seq x y z
N MET A 1 32.13 6.99 -5.10
CA MET A 1 31.07 6.93 -4.06
C MET A 1 31.48 7.51 -2.70
N LYS A 2 32.67 7.22 -2.15
CA LYS A 2 33.09 7.73 -0.81
C LYS A 2 33.10 9.27 -0.67
N HIS A 3 33.40 10.03 -1.72
CA HIS A 3 33.36 11.50 -1.70
C HIS A 3 31.96 12.13 -1.76
N TYR A 4 30.93 11.37 -2.16
CA TYR A 4 29.58 11.93 -2.35
C TYR A 4 28.79 12.04 -1.04
N PHE A 5 29.08 11.16 -0.08
CA PHE A 5 28.39 11.10 1.22
C PHE A 5 29.21 11.67 2.38
N SER A 6 30.46 12.08 2.14
CA SER A 6 31.35 12.63 3.17
C SER A 6 30.88 13.97 3.75
N CYS A 7 29.93 14.64 3.10
CA CYS A 7 29.30 15.87 3.60
C CYS A 7 28.22 15.60 4.67
N LEU A 8 27.77 14.35 4.82
CA LEU A 8 26.74 13.98 5.79
C LEU A 8 27.35 13.77 7.18
N LYS A 9 26.63 14.24 8.20
CA LYS A 9 26.98 13.96 9.60
C LYS A 9 26.71 12.49 9.92
N GLY A 10 27.52 11.92 10.82
CA GLY A 10 27.38 10.53 11.26
C GLY A 10 25.98 10.20 11.79
N ASP A 11 25.34 11.13 12.50
CA ASP A 11 23.98 10.94 13.02
C ASP A 11 22.94 10.85 11.92
N THR A 12 23.08 11.64 10.85
CA THR A 12 22.20 11.57 9.68
C THR A 12 22.34 10.21 8.97
N ILE A 13 23.56 9.71 8.82
CA ILE A 13 23.81 8.39 8.21
C ILE A 13 23.19 7.29 9.07
N LYS A 14 23.37 7.34 10.39
CA LYS A 14 22.74 6.39 11.33
C LYS A 14 21.21 6.45 11.24
N ALA A 15 20.62 7.64 11.20
CA ALA A 15 19.18 7.81 11.08
C ALA A 15 18.64 7.23 9.75
N ILE A 16 19.32 7.49 8.63
CA ILE A 16 18.96 6.91 7.33
C ILE A 16 19.04 5.39 7.39
N PHE A 17 20.13 4.83 7.93
CA PHE A 17 20.28 3.38 8.06
C PHE A 17 19.17 2.74 8.90
N LEU A 18 18.82 3.33 10.05
CA LEU A 18 17.74 2.86 10.90
C LEU A 18 16.38 2.90 10.18
N VAL A 19 16.13 3.94 9.39
CA VAL A 19 14.91 4.04 8.58
C VAL A 19 14.91 2.99 7.47
N CYS A 20 16.01 2.78 6.75
CA CYS A 20 16.09 1.72 5.74
C CYS A 20 15.90 0.32 6.35
N LEU A 21 16.45 0.07 7.54
CA LEU A 21 16.22 -1.17 8.27
C LEU A 21 14.74 -1.34 8.62
N ALA A 22 14.09 -0.30 9.13
CA ALA A 22 12.66 -0.31 9.41
C ALA A 22 11.82 -0.56 8.14
N VAL A 23 12.17 0.08 7.02
CA VAL A 23 11.55 -0.17 5.71
C VAL A 23 11.74 -1.61 5.27
N GLY A 24 12.91 -2.20 5.47
CA GLY A 24 13.15 -3.62 5.21
C GLY A 24 12.26 -4.54 6.05
N VAL A 25 12.04 -4.20 7.33
CA VAL A 25 11.09 -4.93 8.19
C VAL A 25 9.66 -4.82 7.67
N VAL A 26 9.24 -3.64 7.20
CA VAL A 26 7.93 -3.50 6.56
C VAL A 26 7.86 -4.29 5.25
N GLY A 27 8.95 -4.34 4.48
CA GLY A 27 9.08 -5.18 3.29
C GLY A 27 8.91 -6.67 3.61
N MET A 28 9.45 -7.15 4.73
CA MET A 28 9.20 -8.52 5.20
C MET A 28 7.71 -8.79 5.42
N SER A 29 7.00 -7.86 6.06
CA SER A 29 5.56 -7.97 6.21
C SER A 29 4.83 -7.98 4.86
N TYR A 30 5.24 -7.15 3.91
CA TYR A 30 4.68 -7.11 2.55
C TYR A 30 4.85 -8.46 1.83
N GLY A 31 6.07 -8.99 1.78
CA GLY A 31 6.37 -10.26 1.14
C GLY A 31 5.60 -11.42 1.77
N SER A 32 5.59 -11.50 3.11
CA SER A 32 4.86 -12.54 3.84
C SER A 32 3.37 -12.47 3.58
N LEU A 33 2.79 -11.26 3.55
CA LEU A 33 1.37 -11.06 3.29
C LEU A 33 0.99 -11.44 1.86
N ALA A 34 1.81 -11.06 0.86
CA ALA A 34 1.56 -11.43 -0.53
C ALA A 34 1.58 -12.95 -0.73
N MET A 35 2.53 -13.66 -0.08
CA MET A 35 2.58 -15.11 -0.12
C MET A 35 1.38 -15.75 0.58
N ALA A 36 0.95 -15.20 1.72
CA ALA A 36 -0.24 -15.69 2.42
C ALA A 36 -1.51 -15.56 1.56
N TYR A 37 -1.63 -14.51 0.75
CA TYR A 37 -2.72 -14.37 -0.22
C TYR A 37 -2.56 -15.22 -1.49
N GLY A 38 -1.52 -16.07 -1.56
CA GLY A 38 -1.30 -17.00 -2.66
C GLY A 38 -0.74 -16.33 -3.93
N PHE A 39 -0.11 -15.16 -3.83
CA PHE A 39 0.56 -14.57 -4.99
C PHE A 39 1.90 -15.29 -5.24
N PRO A 40 2.27 -15.51 -6.52
CA PRO A 40 3.59 -16.00 -6.86
C PRO A 40 4.64 -14.93 -6.54
N LEU A 41 5.81 -15.35 -6.08
CA LEU A 41 6.90 -14.48 -5.61
C LEU A 41 7.26 -13.32 -6.55
N TRP A 42 7.18 -13.56 -7.86
CA TRP A 42 7.56 -12.54 -8.85
C TRP A 42 6.66 -11.30 -8.77
N VAL A 43 5.39 -11.43 -8.36
CA VAL A 43 4.46 -10.28 -8.27
C VAL A 43 4.92 -9.26 -7.23
N PRO A 44 5.02 -9.61 -5.92
CA PRO A 44 5.48 -8.66 -4.92
C PRO A 44 6.93 -8.24 -5.16
N PHE A 45 7.79 -9.12 -5.68
CA PHE A 45 9.18 -8.77 -5.96
C PHE A 45 9.32 -7.71 -7.07
N VAL A 46 8.63 -7.89 -8.21
CA VAL A 46 8.63 -6.92 -9.31
C VAL A 46 8.03 -5.59 -8.86
N LEU A 47 6.90 -5.62 -8.14
CA LEU A 47 6.30 -4.41 -7.58
C LEU A 47 7.29 -3.67 -6.66
N SER A 48 7.97 -4.39 -5.76
CA SER A 48 8.93 -3.80 -4.82
C SER A 48 10.11 -3.09 -5.50
N ILE A 49 10.53 -3.58 -6.67
CA ILE A 49 11.64 -2.98 -7.43
C ILE A 49 11.14 -1.79 -8.26
N PHE A 50 10.05 -1.96 -9.01
CA PHE A 50 9.65 -0.99 -10.02
C PHE A 50 8.76 0.13 -9.49
N VAL A 51 8.00 -0.12 -8.43
CA VAL A 51 7.10 0.87 -7.82
C VAL A 51 7.82 1.63 -6.71
N LEU A 52 8.53 0.95 -5.81
CA LEU A 52 9.20 1.55 -4.64
C LEU A 52 8.27 2.51 -3.88
N ALA A 53 7.03 2.09 -3.64
CA ALA A 53 6.02 2.88 -2.95
C ALA A 53 5.07 1.97 -2.18
N GLY A 54 5.52 1.54 -0.99
CA GLY A 54 4.90 0.47 -0.21
C GLY A 54 3.38 0.62 -0.01
N ALA A 55 2.87 1.83 0.28
CA ALA A 55 1.43 2.04 0.46
C ALA A 55 0.60 1.63 -0.77
N SER A 56 1.08 1.97 -1.98
CA SER A 56 0.41 1.58 -3.23
C SER A 56 0.58 0.09 -3.55
N GLU A 57 1.69 -0.52 -3.16
CA GLU A 57 1.97 -1.95 -3.36
C GLU A 57 1.10 -2.81 -2.44
N PHE A 58 0.98 -2.45 -1.16
CA PHE A 58 0.03 -3.06 -0.23
C PHE A 58 -1.40 -2.92 -0.76
N MET A 59 -1.80 -1.71 -1.17
CA MET A 59 -3.13 -1.47 -1.74
C MET A 59 -3.38 -2.34 -2.97
N PHE A 60 -2.40 -2.44 -3.89
CA PHE A 60 -2.52 -3.26 -5.09
C PHE A 60 -2.78 -4.72 -4.74
N ILE A 61 -1.90 -5.30 -3.90
CA ILE A 61 -2.02 -6.71 -3.47
C ILE A 61 -3.35 -6.96 -2.77
N GLY A 62 -3.76 -6.10 -1.83
CA GLY A 62 -4.98 -6.37 -1.06
C GLY A 62 -6.29 -6.14 -1.83
N ILE A 63 -6.33 -5.18 -2.77
CA ILE A 63 -7.49 -5.04 -3.68
C ILE A 63 -7.62 -6.30 -4.55
N VAL A 64 -6.51 -6.81 -5.07
CA VAL A 64 -6.53 -8.01 -5.90
C VAL A 64 -6.85 -9.27 -5.08
N ALA A 65 -6.28 -9.39 -3.87
CA ALA A 65 -6.55 -10.50 -2.95
C ALA A 65 -8.04 -10.59 -2.57
N SER A 66 -8.70 -9.44 -2.38
CA SER A 66 -10.14 -9.35 -2.11
C SER A 66 -11.03 -9.58 -3.35
N GLY A 67 -10.44 -10.00 -4.48
CA GLY A 67 -11.16 -10.32 -5.72
C GLY A 67 -11.39 -9.12 -6.65
N GLY A 68 -10.73 -7.99 -6.39
CA GLY A 68 -10.75 -6.81 -7.24
C GLY A 68 -9.96 -6.99 -8.55
N ASN A 69 -10.27 -6.13 -9.53
CA ASN A 69 -9.57 -6.13 -10.82
C ASN A 69 -8.16 -5.50 -10.69
N PRO A 70 -7.08 -6.13 -11.19
CA PRO A 70 -5.71 -5.57 -11.15
C PRO A 70 -5.56 -4.16 -11.73
N LEU A 71 -6.34 -3.79 -12.75
CA LEU A 71 -6.34 -2.45 -13.33
C LEU A 71 -6.96 -1.42 -12.38
N ALA A 72 -8.02 -1.79 -11.67
CA ALA A 72 -8.62 -0.94 -10.63
C ALA A 72 -7.68 -0.80 -9.42
N ALA A 73 -6.98 -1.88 -9.06
CA ALA A 73 -5.95 -1.87 -8.03
C ALA A 73 -4.78 -0.95 -8.42
N ALA A 74 -4.33 -1.00 -9.67
CA ALA A 74 -3.32 -0.09 -10.21
C ALA A 74 -3.80 1.36 -10.20
N ALA A 75 -5.03 1.64 -10.62
CA ALA A 75 -5.59 2.99 -10.58
C ALA A 75 -5.67 3.54 -9.15
N ALA A 76 -6.09 2.72 -8.19
CA ALA A 76 -6.12 3.09 -6.77
C ALA A 76 -4.70 3.36 -6.23
N GLY A 77 -3.73 2.50 -6.56
CA GLY A 77 -2.33 2.70 -6.21
C GLY A 77 -1.73 3.98 -6.83
N LEU A 78 -2.07 4.28 -8.09
CA LEU A 78 -1.65 5.53 -8.75
C LEU A 78 -2.27 6.76 -8.08
N LEU A 79 -3.52 6.70 -7.62
CA LEU A 79 -4.13 7.78 -6.85
C LEU A 79 -3.37 8.01 -5.53
N VAL A 80 -2.96 6.94 -4.84
CA VAL A 80 -2.10 7.05 -3.64
C VAL A 80 -0.74 7.67 -3.98
N ASN A 81 -0.17 7.32 -5.13
CA ASN A 81 1.13 7.80 -5.60
C ASN A 81 1.08 9.18 -6.26
N ALA A 82 -0.09 9.79 -6.43
CA ALA A 82 -0.22 11.13 -7.02
C ALA A 82 0.58 12.20 -6.25
N ARG A 83 0.85 11.97 -4.96
CA ARG A 83 1.74 12.80 -4.12
C ARG A 83 3.18 12.88 -4.64
N HIS A 84 3.64 11.91 -5.44
CA HIS A 84 4.96 11.93 -6.05
C HIS A 84 5.14 13.04 -7.09
N VAL A 85 4.05 13.58 -7.65
CA VAL A 85 4.13 14.73 -8.57
C VAL A 85 4.66 15.97 -7.83
N PRO A 86 4.01 16.45 -6.74
CA PRO A 86 4.56 17.51 -5.90
C PRO A 86 5.98 17.21 -5.39
N PHE A 87 6.26 15.99 -4.94
CA PHE A 87 7.59 15.61 -4.48
C PHE A 87 8.63 15.82 -5.58
N GLY A 88 8.35 15.34 -6.80
CA GLY A 88 9.25 15.51 -7.94
C GLY A 88 9.58 16.97 -8.21
N VAL A 89 8.60 17.87 -8.12
CA VAL A 89 8.83 19.32 -8.26
C VAL A 89 9.80 19.83 -7.20
N THR A 90 9.59 19.44 -5.95
CA THR A 90 10.41 19.91 -4.81
C THR A 90 11.83 19.35 -4.80
N VAL A 91 12.04 18.13 -5.31
CA VAL A 91 13.36 17.47 -5.31
C VAL A 91 14.06 17.50 -6.66
N ARG A 92 13.58 18.32 -7.61
CA ARG A 92 14.15 18.50 -8.94
C ARG A 92 15.67 18.65 -8.95
N ASP A 93 16.21 19.45 -8.03
CA ASP A 93 17.65 19.71 -8.01
C ASP A 93 18.45 18.60 -7.28
N LEU A 94 17.74 17.68 -6.60
CA LEU A 94 18.32 16.54 -5.88
C LEU A 94 18.44 15.29 -6.76
N VAL A 95 17.50 15.07 -7.70
CA VAL A 95 17.49 13.85 -8.56
C VAL A 95 18.70 13.75 -9.48
N GLY A 96 19.52 14.78 -9.60
CA GLY A 96 20.73 14.78 -10.42
C GLY A 96 20.48 15.18 -11.88
N THR A 97 21.53 15.10 -12.70
CA THR A 97 21.52 15.60 -14.09
C THR A 97 21.66 14.46 -15.10
N ARG A 98 21.14 14.67 -16.32
CA ARG A 98 21.24 13.73 -17.45
C ARG A 98 20.78 12.31 -17.08
N ALA A 99 21.62 11.30 -17.27
CA ALA A 99 21.31 9.89 -16.97
C ALA A 99 21.02 9.66 -15.47
N ALA A 100 21.72 10.36 -14.58
CA ALA A 100 21.50 10.23 -13.14
C ALA A 100 20.09 10.69 -12.73
N SER A 101 19.49 11.64 -13.46
CA SER A 101 18.11 12.11 -13.23
C SER A 101 17.09 10.98 -13.36
N PHE A 102 17.28 10.05 -14.30
CA PHE A 102 16.34 8.93 -14.47
C PHE A 102 16.35 7.98 -13.27
N PHE A 103 17.54 7.68 -12.74
CA PHE A 103 17.70 6.86 -11.53
C PHE A 103 17.28 7.62 -10.27
N GLY A 104 17.62 8.90 -10.16
CA GLY A 104 17.21 9.77 -9.07
C GLY A 104 15.68 9.82 -8.98
N CYS A 105 14.99 10.02 -10.11
CA CYS A 105 13.54 9.93 -10.15
C CYS A 105 13.03 8.55 -9.73
N HIS A 106 13.68 7.45 -10.11
CA HIS A 106 13.21 6.10 -9.76
C HIS A 106 13.26 5.85 -8.25
N ILE A 107 14.36 6.20 -7.57
CA ILE A 107 14.55 5.98 -6.13
C ILE A 107 13.76 6.95 -5.25
N MET A 108 12.97 7.85 -5.84
CA MET A 108 12.16 8.81 -5.10
C MET A 108 11.05 8.13 -4.29
N ASN A 109 11.15 8.19 -2.97
CA ASN A 109 10.12 7.76 -2.02
C ASN A 109 9.98 8.79 -0.88
N ASP A 110 8.95 8.63 -0.05
CA ASP A 110 8.64 9.51 1.07
C ASP A 110 9.87 9.74 1.98
N GLU A 111 10.61 8.69 2.31
CA GLU A 111 11.80 8.74 3.17
C GLU A 111 12.93 9.55 2.52
N SER A 112 13.23 9.29 1.24
CA SER A 112 14.29 9.99 0.50
C SER A 112 13.99 11.49 0.37
N VAL A 113 12.73 11.85 0.15
CA VAL A 113 12.27 13.23 0.04
C VAL A 113 12.40 13.92 1.40
N VAL A 114 11.92 13.30 2.47
CA VAL A 114 12.00 13.85 3.83
C VAL A 114 13.44 14.04 4.26
N PHE A 115 14.30 13.02 4.11
CA PHE A 115 15.71 13.13 4.49
C PHE A 115 16.46 14.14 3.63
N GLY A 116 16.17 14.17 2.32
CA GLY A 116 16.74 15.12 1.38
C GLY A 116 16.40 16.56 1.76
N LEU A 117 15.12 16.89 1.93
CA LEU A 117 14.66 18.25 2.21
C LEU A 117 14.97 18.73 3.63
N SER A 118 15.19 17.82 4.58
CA SER A 118 15.51 18.15 5.98
C SER A 118 16.96 18.64 6.18
N GLN A 119 17.83 18.53 5.17
CA GLN A 119 19.22 18.98 5.31
C GLN A 119 19.37 20.50 5.05
N LYS A 120 20.41 21.08 5.65
CA LYS A 120 20.66 22.53 5.59
C LYS A 120 21.31 22.98 4.28
N THR A 121 22.32 22.24 3.82
CA THR A 121 23.12 22.62 2.63
C THR A 121 22.68 21.85 1.39
N PRO A 122 22.73 22.43 0.18
CA PRO A 122 22.36 21.75 -1.06
C PRO A 122 23.07 20.40 -1.27
N GLU A 123 24.35 20.33 -0.92
CA GLU A 123 25.19 19.13 -1.06
C GLU A 123 24.69 18.02 -0.12
N GLN A 124 24.38 18.36 1.13
CA GLN A 124 23.83 17.41 2.10
C GLN A 124 22.43 16.97 1.69
N ARG A 125 21.58 17.86 1.17
CA ARG A 125 20.23 17.52 0.70
C ARG A 125 20.29 16.44 -0.37
N LYS A 126 21.17 16.63 -1.36
CA LYS A 126 21.38 15.66 -2.43
C LYS A 126 21.97 14.36 -1.91
N ALA A 127 22.99 14.42 -1.06
CA ALA A 127 23.61 13.22 -0.49
C ALA A 127 22.62 12.39 0.35
N ALA A 128 21.83 13.04 1.22
CA ALA A 128 20.83 12.37 2.05
C ALA A 128 19.70 11.76 1.22
N TYR A 129 19.22 12.48 0.19
CA TYR A 129 18.23 11.97 -0.76
C TYR A 129 18.70 10.68 -1.43
N TRP A 130 19.90 10.68 -2.00
CA TRP A 130 20.46 9.53 -2.70
C TRP A 130 20.80 8.38 -1.76
N LEU A 131 21.37 8.65 -0.59
CA LEU A 131 21.71 7.61 0.38
C LEU A 131 20.45 6.89 0.88
N CYS A 132 19.43 7.65 1.24
CA CYS A 132 18.15 7.10 1.70
C CYS A 132 17.41 6.38 0.58
N GLY A 133 17.30 6.99 -0.62
CA GLY A 133 16.62 6.38 -1.76
C GLY A 133 17.26 5.06 -2.21
N LEU A 134 18.59 5.01 -2.30
CA LEU A 134 19.32 3.77 -2.60
C LEU A 134 19.20 2.73 -1.49
N GLY A 135 19.22 3.18 -0.22
CA GLY A 135 18.99 2.31 0.93
C GLY A 135 17.61 1.67 0.88
N VAL A 136 16.55 2.44 0.62
CA VAL A 136 15.20 1.91 0.43
C VAL A 136 15.12 0.96 -0.78
N ALA A 137 15.72 1.33 -1.91
CA ALA A 137 15.76 0.48 -3.11
C ALA A 137 16.47 -0.87 -2.90
N LEU A 138 17.29 -0.99 -1.86
CA LEU A 138 17.95 -2.24 -1.46
C LEU A 138 17.15 -2.98 -0.38
N PHE A 139 16.86 -2.32 0.74
CA PHE A 139 16.24 -2.94 1.90
C PHE A 139 14.79 -3.36 1.63
N TRP A 140 14.03 -2.62 0.83
CA TRP A 140 12.63 -2.93 0.54
C TRP A 140 12.46 -4.24 -0.25
N PRO A 141 13.13 -4.44 -1.41
CA PRO A 141 13.07 -5.73 -2.11
C PRO A 141 13.67 -6.90 -1.32
N ILE A 142 14.77 -6.68 -0.60
CA ILE A 142 15.37 -7.72 0.26
C ILE A 142 14.40 -8.13 1.36
N GLY A 143 13.78 -7.16 2.03
CA GLY A 143 12.73 -7.40 3.00
C GLY A 143 11.61 -8.23 2.39
N THR A 144 11.13 -7.84 1.21
CA THR A 144 10.10 -8.58 0.46
C THR A 144 10.48 -10.05 0.22
N LEU A 145 11.72 -10.32 -0.20
CA LEU A 145 12.20 -11.68 -0.42
C LEU A 145 12.27 -12.50 0.87
N ILE A 146 12.82 -11.93 1.95
CA ILE A 146 12.90 -12.59 3.26
C ILE A 146 11.49 -12.89 3.78
N GLY A 147 10.60 -11.89 3.71
CA GLY A 147 9.20 -12.01 4.07
C GLY A 147 8.48 -13.11 3.29
N ALA A 148 8.72 -13.19 1.98
CA ALA A 148 8.13 -14.24 1.15
C ALA A 148 8.65 -15.64 1.52
N GLY A 149 9.92 -15.75 1.93
CA GLY A 149 10.48 -16.98 2.48
C GLY A 149 9.76 -17.41 3.77
N VAL A 150 9.54 -16.48 4.70
CA VAL A 150 8.79 -16.71 5.95
C VAL A 150 7.32 -17.05 5.66
N GLY A 151 6.69 -16.36 4.70
CA GLY A 151 5.29 -16.57 4.33
C GLY A 151 4.97 -17.99 3.84
N LYS A 152 5.93 -18.68 3.23
CA LYS A 152 5.78 -20.10 2.83
C LYS A 152 5.65 -21.07 4.01
N LEU A 153 6.09 -20.64 5.20
CA LEU A 153 6.04 -21.44 6.43
C LEU A 153 4.74 -21.19 7.23
N LEU A 154 3.91 -20.23 6.82
CA LEU A 154 2.68 -19.86 7.54
C LEU A 154 1.49 -20.76 7.12
N PRO A 155 0.69 -21.26 8.09
CA PRO A 155 -0.57 -21.98 7.82
C PRO A 155 -1.62 -21.15 7.07
N ALA A 156 -2.69 -21.80 6.61
CA ALA A 156 -3.75 -21.19 5.82
C ALA A 156 -4.31 -19.88 6.44
N PRO A 157 -4.50 -18.79 5.65
CA PRO A 157 -4.74 -17.43 6.14
C PRO A 157 -5.91 -17.26 7.11
N GLU A 158 -6.99 -18.01 6.89
CA GLU A 158 -8.25 -17.87 7.63
C GLU A 158 -8.13 -18.40 9.07
N THR A 159 -7.24 -19.36 9.30
CA THR A 159 -7.04 -20.00 10.62
C THR A 159 -6.19 -19.16 11.57
N ILE A 160 -5.40 -18.22 11.04
CA ILE A 160 -4.45 -17.41 11.80
C ILE A 160 -4.79 -15.90 11.76
N GLY A 161 -6.00 -15.53 11.32
CA GLY A 161 -6.49 -14.15 11.35
C GLY A 161 -5.81 -13.20 10.34
N LEU A 162 -5.17 -13.74 9.30
CA LEU A 162 -4.42 -12.92 8.33
C LEU A 162 -5.32 -12.02 7.48
N ASP A 163 -6.61 -12.31 7.41
CA ASP A 163 -7.63 -11.46 6.80
C ASP A 163 -7.83 -10.12 7.53
N ALA A 164 -7.43 -10.01 8.81
CA ALA A 164 -7.40 -8.74 9.54
C ALA A 164 -6.13 -7.90 9.25
N VAL A 165 -5.08 -8.49 8.68
CA VAL A 165 -3.78 -7.82 8.52
C VAL A 165 -3.85 -6.70 7.51
N PHE A 166 -4.45 -6.94 6.34
CA PHE A 166 -4.55 -5.93 5.29
C PHE A 166 -5.29 -4.66 5.72
N PRO A 167 -6.53 -4.72 6.26
CA PRO A 167 -7.20 -3.53 6.78
C PRO A 167 -6.42 -2.84 7.90
N ALA A 168 -5.77 -3.61 8.80
CA ALA A 168 -4.93 -3.05 9.85
C ALA A 168 -3.73 -2.25 9.29
N ILE A 169 -3.06 -2.75 8.23
CA ILE A 169 -1.96 -2.03 7.57
C ILE A 169 -2.46 -0.74 6.94
N LEU A 170 -3.56 -0.79 6.18
CA LEU A 170 -4.11 0.40 5.55
C LEU A 170 -4.50 1.46 6.59
N LEU A 171 -5.16 1.07 7.69
CA LEU A 171 -5.48 1.99 8.78
C LEU A 171 -4.21 2.53 9.46
N ALA A 172 -3.21 1.69 9.72
CA ALA A 172 -1.96 2.10 10.32
C ALA A 172 -1.20 3.14 9.48
N LEU A 173 -1.24 3.00 8.15
CA LEU A 173 -0.64 3.96 7.22
C LEU A 173 -1.40 5.29 7.16
N VAL A 174 -2.71 5.27 7.43
CA VAL A 174 -3.58 6.45 7.38
C VAL A 174 -3.57 7.24 8.68
N ILE A 175 -3.44 6.58 9.84
CA ILE A 175 -3.48 7.23 11.17
C ILE A 175 -2.60 8.49 11.27
N PRO A 176 -1.33 8.49 10.80
CA PRO A 176 -0.47 9.67 10.85
C PRO A 176 -1.00 10.86 10.02
N ALA A 177 -1.77 10.60 8.96
CA ALA A 177 -2.33 11.63 8.08
C ALA A 177 -3.51 12.39 8.73
N PHE A 178 -4.17 11.82 9.75
CA PHE A 178 -5.31 12.44 10.44
C PHE A 178 -4.96 13.45 11.53
N LYS A 179 -3.71 13.93 11.60
CA LYS A 179 -3.32 14.97 12.56
C LYS A 179 -4.06 16.30 12.35
N ASN A 180 -4.55 16.57 11.13
CA ASN A 180 -5.31 17.77 10.80
C ASN A 180 -6.82 17.48 10.81
N ARG A 181 -7.61 18.28 11.56
CA ARG A 181 -9.08 18.14 11.65
C ARG A 181 -9.77 18.17 10.27
N THR A 182 -9.26 18.97 9.33
CA THR A 182 -9.82 19.06 7.97
C THR A 182 -9.63 17.76 7.18
N THR A 183 -8.45 17.13 7.27
CA THR A 183 -8.18 15.83 6.63
C THR A 183 -8.99 14.71 7.28
N LEU A 184 -9.21 14.76 8.60
CA LEU A 184 -10.09 13.84 9.30
C LEU A 184 -11.56 13.96 8.84
N ILE A 185 -12.09 15.18 8.76
CA ILE A 185 -13.47 15.44 8.29
C ILE A 185 -13.62 14.97 6.84
N ARG A 186 -12.66 15.29 5.96
CA ARG A 186 -12.67 14.82 4.55
C ARG A 186 -12.58 13.30 4.46
N GLY A 187 -11.72 12.67 5.26
CA GLY A 187 -11.58 11.22 5.40
C GLY A 187 -12.90 10.53 5.77
N CYS A 188 -13.53 10.99 6.86
CA CYS A 188 -14.79 10.43 7.34
C CYS A 188 -15.95 10.67 6.36
N SER A 189 -16.04 11.87 5.79
CA SER A 189 -17.10 12.24 4.83
C SER A 189 -16.96 11.46 3.52
N GLY A 190 -15.72 11.32 3.03
CA GLY A 190 -15.41 10.57 1.81
C GLY A 190 -15.69 9.07 1.98
N ALA A 191 -15.29 8.49 3.12
CA ALA A 191 -15.59 7.10 3.45
C ALA A 191 -17.10 6.84 3.53
N ALA A 192 -17.86 7.73 4.18
CA ALA A 192 -19.32 7.60 4.25
C ALA A 192 -19.98 7.66 2.85
N HIS A 193 -19.50 8.54 1.96
CA HIS A 193 -20.00 8.63 0.60
C HIS A 193 -19.64 7.40 -0.24
N ILE A 194 -18.40 6.91 -0.15
CA ILE A 194 -17.93 5.71 -0.86
C ILE A 194 -18.64 4.46 -0.37
N ASP A 195 -18.84 4.30 0.94
CA ASP A 195 -19.62 3.20 1.53
C ASP A 195 -21.09 3.24 1.08
N SER A 196 -21.71 4.44 1.08
CA SER A 196 -23.08 4.60 0.57
C SER A 196 -23.22 4.32 -0.92
N TRP A 197 -22.15 4.51 -1.70
CA TRP A 197 -22.11 4.23 -3.13
C TRP A 197 -21.86 2.75 -3.41
N LEU A 198 -20.95 2.12 -2.66
CA LEU A 198 -20.68 0.67 -2.69
C LEU A 198 -21.94 -0.11 -2.32
N GLN A 199 -22.62 0.23 -1.24
CA GLN A 199 -23.89 -0.39 -0.86
C GLN A 199 -24.99 -0.21 -1.92
N ARG A 200 -25.07 0.96 -2.57
CA ARG A 200 -26.01 1.20 -3.67
C ARG A 200 -25.69 0.37 -4.91
N ARG A 201 -24.41 0.18 -5.22
CA ARG A 201 -23.94 -0.62 -6.36
C ARG A 201 -24.13 -2.12 -6.12
N GLN A 202 -23.85 -2.60 -4.90
CA GLN A 202 -24.12 -3.98 -4.47
C GLN A 202 -25.62 -4.27 -4.50
N ARG A 203 -26.48 -3.40 -3.95
CA ARG A 203 -27.95 -3.53 -4.08
C ARG A 203 -28.40 -3.64 -5.54
N ARG A 204 -27.84 -2.84 -6.45
CA ARG A 204 -28.19 -2.89 -7.87
C ARG A 204 -27.76 -4.20 -8.54
N ARG A 205 -26.58 -4.75 -8.19
CA ARG A 205 -26.12 -6.06 -8.70
C ARG A 205 -26.90 -7.23 -8.10
N ALA A 206 -27.22 -7.19 -6.81
CA ALA A 206 -28.07 -8.18 -6.14
C ALA A 206 -29.49 -8.21 -6.74
N VAL A 207 -30.06 -7.04 -7.08
CA VAL A 207 -31.36 -6.95 -7.78
C VAL A 207 -31.27 -7.46 -9.23
N ALA A 208 -30.17 -7.20 -9.94
CA ALA A 208 -29.95 -7.73 -11.28
C ALA A 208 -29.76 -9.26 -11.29
N CYS A 209 -29.02 -9.81 -10.32
CA CYS A 209 -28.85 -11.25 -10.15
C CYS A 209 -30.17 -11.94 -9.77
N ARG A 210 -30.99 -11.30 -8.92
CA ARG A 210 -32.31 -11.81 -8.53
C ARG A 210 -33.31 -11.81 -9.70
N ARG A 211 -33.21 -10.84 -10.63
CA ARG A 211 -33.95 -10.86 -11.89
C ARG A 211 -33.49 -11.97 -12.84
N SER A 212 -32.20 -12.31 -12.86
CA SER A 212 -31.68 -13.43 -13.65
C SER A 212 -32.09 -14.79 -13.06
N LEU A 213 -32.19 -14.91 -11.74
CA LEU A 213 -32.59 -16.13 -11.03
C LEU A 213 -34.09 -16.45 -11.15
N CYS A 214 -34.95 -15.46 -11.41
CA CYS A 214 -36.37 -15.69 -11.72
C CYS A 214 -36.62 -16.28 -13.13
N GLY A 215 -35.59 -16.41 -13.97
CA GLY A 215 -35.72 -16.82 -15.37
C GLY A 215 -35.51 -18.30 -15.70
N GLY A 216 -35.06 -19.15 -14.77
CA GLY A 216 -34.97 -20.58 -15.05
C GLY A 216 -33.95 -21.36 -14.21
N ARG A 217 -34.43 -22.49 -13.69
CA ARG A 217 -33.71 -23.68 -13.21
C ARG A 217 -32.19 -23.66 -13.42
N ILE A 218 -31.43 -23.58 -12.32
CA ILE A 218 -30.47 -24.60 -11.88
C ILE A 218 -30.44 -24.53 -10.34
N ALA A 219 -30.88 -25.61 -9.71
CA ALA A 219 -30.64 -25.90 -8.30
C ALA A 219 -29.17 -26.32 -8.12
N GLY A 220 -28.56 -25.91 -7.01
CA GLY A 220 -27.28 -26.45 -6.52
C GLY A 220 -26.03 -25.83 -7.15
N VAL A 221 -25.67 -24.61 -6.73
CA VAL A 221 -24.25 -24.22 -6.75
C VAL A 221 -23.68 -24.69 -5.42
N ALA A 222 -23.07 -25.88 -5.47
CA ALA A 222 -22.21 -26.39 -4.43
C ALA A 222 -21.23 -25.30 -3.97
N PHE A 223 -20.90 -25.31 -2.68
CA PHE A 223 -19.72 -24.69 -2.10
C PHE A 223 -18.50 -25.07 -2.96
N ALA A 224 -18.20 -24.27 -3.97
CA ALA A 224 -17.04 -24.45 -4.81
C ALA A 224 -15.88 -23.79 -4.06
N ALA A 225 -14.93 -24.64 -3.66
CA ALA A 225 -13.67 -24.25 -3.04
C ALA A 225 -13.13 -22.94 -3.64
N TRP A 226 -12.81 -21.99 -2.77
CA TRP A 226 -12.13 -20.76 -3.14
C TRP A 226 -10.85 -21.12 -3.92
N PRO A 227 -10.67 -20.69 -5.18
CA PRO A 227 -9.49 -21.04 -5.96
C PRO A 227 -8.24 -20.53 -5.26
N THR A 228 -7.19 -21.34 -5.22
CA THR A 228 -5.87 -20.92 -4.74
C THR A 228 -5.40 -19.69 -5.54
N GLY A 229 -4.65 -18.78 -4.93
CA GLY A 229 -4.20 -17.53 -5.58
C GLY A 229 -3.48 -17.77 -6.92
N GLU A 230 -2.85 -18.93 -7.09
CA GLU A 230 -2.20 -19.36 -8.33
C GLU A 230 -3.19 -19.58 -9.49
N GLU A 231 -4.38 -20.16 -9.26
CA GLU A 231 -5.39 -20.38 -10.32
C GLU A 231 -6.01 -19.07 -10.83
N LYS A 232 -6.26 -18.09 -9.94
CA LYS A 232 -6.77 -16.76 -10.34
C LYS A 232 -5.77 -15.97 -11.19
N ILE A 233 -4.47 -16.12 -10.92
CA ILE A 233 -3.41 -15.41 -11.63
C ILE A 233 -3.14 -16.06 -12.98
N MET A 234 -3.13 -17.39 -13.06
CA MET A 234 -2.95 -18.11 -14.34
C MET A 234 -4.10 -17.87 -15.33
N GLY A 235 -5.34 -17.71 -14.87
CA GLY A 235 -6.49 -17.42 -15.74
C GLY A 235 -6.49 -16.00 -16.35
N ASN A 236 -5.75 -15.04 -15.77
CA ASN A 236 -5.74 -13.63 -16.19
C ASN A 236 -4.35 -12.98 -16.07
N MET A 237 -3.28 -13.74 -16.31
CA MET A 237 -1.89 -13.30 -16.11
C MET A 237 -1.59 -12.00 -16.86
N THR A 238 -2.18 -11.82 -18.05
CA THR A 238 -2.11 -10.59 -18.84
C THR A 238 -2.62 -9.37 -18.07
N LEU A 239 -3.75 -9.46 -17.37
CA LEU A 239 -4.29 -8.35 -16.59
C LEU A 239 -3.41 -7.99 -15.40
N PHE A 240 -2.78 -8.98 -14.77
CA PHE A 240 -1.81 -8.75 -13.70
C PHE A 240 -0.57 -8.01 -14.20
N ILE A 241 0.01 -8.48 -15.32
CA ILE A 241 1.17 -7.84 -15.94
C ILE A 241 0.83 -6.41 -16.34
N ILE A 242 -0.33 -6.19 -16.97
CA ILE A 242 -0.78 -4.83 -17.34
C ILE A 242 -1.00 -3.97 -16.10
N GLY A 243 -1.63 -4.50 -15.04
CA GLY A 243 -1.84 -3.77 -13.79
C GLY A 243 -0.52 -3.36 -13.12
N ILE A 244 0.43 -4.29 -13.02
CA ILE A 244 1.77 -4.03 -12.46
C ILE A 244 2.52 -3.02 -13.34
N ALA A 245 2.48 -3.17 -14.66
CA ALA A 245 3.11 -2.25 -15.60
C ALA A 245 2.49 -0.85 -15.50
N LEU A 246 1.16 -0.75 -15.43
CA LEU A 246 0.44 0.51 -15.29
C LEU A 246 0.81 1.21 -13.98
N LEU A 247 0.83 0.50 -12.86
CA LEU A 247 1.22 1.05 -11.57
C LEU A 247 2.70 1.49 -11.58
N SER A 248 3.59 0.66 -12.11
CA SER A 248 5.03 0.92 -12.15
C SER A 248 5.38 2.11 -13.05
N VAL A 249 4.94 2.07 -14.30
CA VAL A 249 5.17 3.12 -15.29
C VAL A 249 4.48 4.40 -14.85
N GLY A 250 3.22 4.33 -14.41
CA GLY A 250 2.49 5.52 -13.94
C GLY A 250 3.16 6.17 -12.73
N THR A 251 3.62 5.38 -11.77
CA THR A 251 4.38 5.90 -10.61
C THR A 251 5.67 6.56 -11.06
N TYR A 252 6.42 5.92 -11.96
CA TYR A 252 7.64 6.51 -12.50
C TYR A 252 7.39 7.80 -13.28
N LEU A 253 6.34 7.85 -14.10
CA LEU A 253 5.95 9.04 -14.87
C LEU A 253 5.51 10.19 -13.96
N MET A 254 4.84 9.92 -12.84
CA MET A 254 4.52 10.95 -11.84
C MET A 254 5.79 11.56 -11.24
N ARG A 255 6.75 10.70 -10.88
CA ARG A 255 8.06 11.10 -10.34
C ARG A 255 8.86 11.95 -11.33
N LEU A 256 8.96 11.45 -12.57
CA LEU A 256 9.67 12.10 -13.67
C LEU A 256 8.99 13.41 -14.10
N GLY A 257 7.67 13.41 -14.21
CA GLY A 257 6.86 14.56 -14.59
C GLY A 257 7.02 15.70 -13.58
N GLY A 258 6.95 15.41 -12.28
CA GLY A 258 7.24 16.40 -11.25
C GLY A 258 8.65 16.98 -11.38
N ALA A 259 9.67 16.13 -11.50
CA ALA A 259 11.06 16.56 -11.56
C ALA A 259 11.42 17.37 -12.82
N LYS A 260 10.89 16.99 -14.00
CA LYS A 260 11.25 17.63 -15.28
C LYS A 260 10.31 18.77 -15.68
N LEU A 261 9.02 18.67 -15.39
CA LEU A 261 8.01 19.65 -15.81
C LEU A 261 7.59 20.60 -14.69
N GLY A 262 8.27 20.59 -13.53
CA GLY A 262 7.83 21.32 -12.34
C GLY A 262 7.57 22.83 -12.50
N SER A 263 8.22 23.53 -13.45
CA SER A 263 7.90 24.94 -13.75
C SER A 263 6.60 25.13 -14.54
N ARG A 264 6.15 24.10 -15.29
CA ARG A 264 4.90 24.08 -16.05
C ARG A 264 3.75 23.40 -15.29
N LEU A 265 4.09 22.56 -14.31
CA LEU A 265 3.17 21.81 -13.47
C LEU A 265 3.19 22.32 -12.03
N ALA A 266 3.46 23.61 -11.79
CA ALA A 266 3.46 24.20 -10.45
C ALA A 266 2.03 24.12 -9.86
N LEU A 267 1.71 22.97 -9.27
CA LEU A 267 0.45 22.70 -8.62
C LEU A 267 0.33 23.63 -7.43
N SER A 268 -0.77 24.37 -7.37
CA SER A 268 -1.11 25.20 -6.21
C SER A 268 -1.09 24.36 -4.93
N GLU A 269 -0.72 24.96 -3.80
CA GLU A 269 -0.71 24.28 -2.49
C GLU A 269 -2.06 23.60 -2.20
N ARG A 270 -3.17 24.22 -2.64
CA ARG A 270 -4.52 23.65 -2.57
C ARG A 270 -4.63 22.33 -3.33
N SER A 271 -4.07 22.23 -4.54
CA SER A 271 -4.10 21.00 -5.34
C SER A 271 -3.24 19.90 -4.71
N GLN A 272 -2.09 20.27 -4.14
CA GLN A 272 -1.23 19.31 -3.43
C GLN A 272 -1.93 18.76 -2.18
N ALA A 273 -2.57 19.64 -1.41
CA ALA A 273 -3.38 19.25 -0.26
C ALA A 273 -4.54 18.34 -0.67
N LEU A 274 -5.24 18.63 -1.78
CA LEU A 274 -6.32 17.80 -2.29
C LEU A 274 -5.84 16.42 -2.74
N LEU A 275 -4.69 16.30 -3.39
CA LEU A 275 -4.12 15.00 -3.77
C LEU A 275 -3.74 14.17 -2.55
N SER A 276 -3.12 14.79 -1.54
CA SER A 276 -2.79 14.13 -0.28
C SER A 276 -4.04 13.68 0.48
N ASP A 277 -5.07 14.51 0.53
CA ASP A 277 -6.35 14.17 1.16
C ASP A 277 -7.05 13.05 0.38
N ALA A 278 -7.06 13.09 -0.95
CA ALA A 278 -7.68 12.06 -1.78
C ALA A 278 -7.03 10.68 -1.57
N ALA A 279 -5.69 10.61 -1.52
CA ALA A 279 -4.96 9.39 -1.20
C ALA A 279 -5.34 8.86 0.20
N THR A 280 -5.41 9.75 1.18
CA THR A 280 -5.78 9.41 2.57
C THR A 280 -7.22 8.90 2.67
N VAL A 281 -8.16 9.59 2.03
CA VAL A 281 -9.58 9.21 1.96
C VAL A 281 -9.72 7.85 1.29
N LEU A 282 -9.01 7.61 0.18
CA LEU A 282 -9.06 6.35 -0.54
C LEU A 282 -8.52 5.20 0.32
N LEU A 283 -7.32 5.35 0.89
CA LEU A 283 -6.72 4.37 1.79
C LEU A 283 -7.66 4.05 2.96
N PHE A 284 -8.23 5.08 3.59
CA PHE A 284 -9.14 4.92 4.72
C PHE A 284 -10.42 4.20 4.31
N SER A 285 -11.01 4.57 3.18
CA SER A 285 -12.25 3.97 2.68
C SER A 285 -12.06 2.50 2.33
N VAL A 286 -10.97 2.15 1.65
CA VAL A 286 -10.63 0.75 1.33
C VAL A 286 -10.37 -0.02 2.61
N ALA A 287 -9.67 0.57 3.58
CA ALA A 287 -9.40 -0.07 4.86
C ALA A 287 -10.69 -0.39 5.63
N LEU A 288 -11.64 0.56 5.69
CA LEU A 288 -12.94 0.32 6.32
C LEU A 288 -13.72 -0.77 5.57
N ALA A 289 -13.83 -0.67 4.25
CA ALA A 289 -14.54 -1.68 3.46
C ALA A 289 -13.99 -3.09 3.71
N THR A 290 -12.67 -3.24 3.73
CA THR A 290 -12.01 -4.54 3.96
C THR A 290 -11.99 -4.99 5.42
N THR A 291 -12.19 -4.07 6.38
CA THR A 291 -12.40 -4.41 7.79
C THR A 291 -13.75 -5.07 8.01
N PHE A 292 -14.80 -4.54 7.38
CA PHE A 292 -16.18 -4.95 7.63
C PHE A 292 -16.70 -6.03 6.66
N TYR A 293 -16.16 -6.10 5.44
CA TYR A 293 -16.73 -6.94 4.39
C TYR A 293 -15.69 -7.80 3.69
N GLU A 294 -16.12 -9.00 3.31
CA GLU A 294 -15.41 -9.90 2.41
C GLU A 294 -16.35 -10.26 1.26
N GLY A 295 -16.09 -9.67 0.09
CA GLY A 295 -17.02 -9.72 -1.03
C GLY A 295 -18.37 -9.08 -0.67
N GLU A 296 -19.43 -9.89 -0.65
CA GLU A 296 -20.80 -9.47 -0.31
C GLU A 296 -21.19 -9.81 1.14
N HIS A 297 -20.32 -10.48 1.89
CA HIS A 297 -20.62 -10.96 3.24
C HIS A 297 -19.92 -10.13 4.31
N PHE A 298 -20.54 -10.06 5.49
CA PHE A 298 -19.92 -9.47 6.66
C PHE A 298 -18.73 -10.32 7.11
N ALA A 299 -17.61 -9.67 7.36
CA ALA A 299 -16.32 -10.27 7.69
C ALA A 299 -16.26 -10.96 9.06
N GLY A 300 -17.20 -10.66 9.95
CA GLY A 300 -17.23 -11.16 11.32
C GLY A 300 -16.67 -10.17 12.36
N MET A 301 -17.15 -10.28 13.59
CA MET A 301 -16.74 -9.45 14.72
C MET A 301 -15.30 -9.71 15.15
N ALA A 302 -14.78 -10.93 14.97
CA ALA A 302 -13.38 -11.23 15.31
C ALA A 302 -12.41 -10.35 14.51
N ARG A 303 -12.66 -10.17 13.21
CA ARG A 303 -11.85 -9.31 12.34
C ARG A 303 -11.94 -7.85 12.78
N VAL A 304 -13.15 -7.35 13.00
CA VAL A 304 -13.38 -5.95 13.40
C VAL A 304 -12.65 -5.63 14.71
N LEU A 305 -12.74 -6.50 15.71
CA LEU A 305 -12.09 -6.32 17.00
C LEU A 305 -10.56 -6.43 16.90
N GLY A 306 -10.03 -7.39 16.13
CA GLY A 306 -8.60 -7.51 15.90
C GLY A 306 -8.00 -6.30 15.18
N VAL A 307 -8.69 -5.80 14.14
CA VAL A 307 -8.32 -4.55 13.46
C VAL A 307 -8.41 -3.35 14.41
N GLY A 308 -9.46 -3.27 15.22
CA GLY A 308 -9.61 -2.21 16.23
C GLY A 308 -8.46 -2.19 17.23
N PHE A 309 -8.01 -3.36 17.69
CA PHE A 309 -6.84 -3.46 18.56
C PHE A 309 -5.56 -3.03 17.85
N ALA A 310 -5.38 -3.42 16.59
CA ALA A 310 -4.25 -3.00 15.77
C ALA A 310 -4.22 -1.47 15.56
N VAL A 311 -5.38 -0.84 15.33
CA VAL A 311 -5.53 0.61 15.25
C VAL A 311 -5.11 1.28 16.56
N PHE A 312 -5.48 0.72 17.71
CA PHE A 312 -5.04 1.22 19.01
C PHE A 312 -3.50 1.17 19.15
N LEU A 313 -2.86 0.07 18.76
CA LEU A 313 -1.40 -0.05 18.79
C LEU A 313 -0.71 0.92 17.82
N ALA A 314 -1.27 1.08 16.61
CA ALA A 314 -0.76 2.04 15.63
C ALA A 314 -0.89 3.48 16.14
N TRP A 315 -2.00 3.81 16.82
CA TRP A 315 -2.19 5.11 17.48
C TRP A 315 -1.18 5.34 18.63
N ARG A 316 -0.79 4.27 19.33
CA ARG A 316 0.32 4.27 20.30
C ARG A 316 1.72 4.27 19.67
N LYS A 317 1.82 4.36 18.34
CA LYS A 317 3.07 4.40 17.57
C LYS A 317 3.91 3.12 17.73
N MET A 318 3.26 1.98 17.91
CA MET A 318 3.96 0.69 17.89
C MET A 318 4.53 0.39 16.48
N PRO A 319 5.62 -0.39 16.37
CA PRO A 319 6.17 -0.79 15.07
C PRO A 319 5.12 -1.49 14.21
N LEU A 320 5.11 -1.22 12.90
CA LEU A 320 4.08 -1.76 11.99
C LEU A 320 4.00 -3.30 12.02
N ILE A 321 5.13 -4.00 12.19
CA ILE A 321 5.15 -5.45 12.34
C ILE A 321 4.40 -5.93 13.60
N VAL A 322 4.48 -5.17 14.71
CA VAL A 322 3.74 -5.47 15.94
C VAL A 322 2.25 -5.26 15.72
N VAL A 323 1.87 -4.19 15.02
CA VAL A 323 0.47 -3.91 14.65
C VAL A 323 -0.09 -5.06 13.80
N ILE A 324 0.68 -5.54 12.82
CA ILE A 324 0.29 -6.65 11.93
C ILE A 324 0.12 -7.96 12.70
N ILE A 325 1.12 -8.34 13.50
CA ILE A 325 1.08 -9.58 14.27
C ILE A 325 -0.08 -9.54 15.27
N ALA A 326 -0.28 -8.40 15.94
CA ALA A 326 -1.38 -8.23 16.88
C ALA A 326 -2.74 -8.33 16.21
N ALA A 327 -2.93 -7.73 15.01
CA ALA A 327 -4.17 -7.85 14.25
C ALA A 327 -4.51 -9.32 13.97
N ALA A 328 -3.53 -10.09 13.48
CA ALA A 328 -3.67 -11.50 13.15
C ALA A 328 -3.96 -12.35 14.40
N VAL A 329 -3.11 -12.24 15.43
CA VAL A 329 -3.20 -13.04 16.66
C VAL A 329 -4.51 -12.75 17.40
N VAL A 330 -4.90 -11.49 17.58
CA VAL A 330 -6.16 -11.16 18.29
C VAL A 330 -7.36 -11.70 17.52
N THR A 331 -7.39 -11.54 16.19
CA THR A 331 -8.46 -12.09 15.36
C THR A 331 -8.54 -13.62 15.48
N ALA A 332 -7.40 -14.31 15.42
CA ALA A 332 -7.33 -15.76 15.56
C ALA A 332 -7.83 -16.23 16.94
N LEU A 333 -7.38 -15.58 18.02
CA LEU A 333 -7.80 -15.92 19.38
C LEU A 333 -9.30 -15.72 19.60
N LEU A 334 -9.88 -14.65 19.05
CA LEU A 334 -11.31 -14.39 19.13
C LEU A 334 -12.12 -15.48 18.40
N ARG A 335 -11.65 -15.92 17.23
CA ARG A 335 -12.26 -17.06 16.51
C ARG A 335 -12.18 -18.36 17.28
N MET A 336 -11.02 -18.64 17.90
CA MET A 336 -10.86 -19.80 18.78
C MET A 336 -11.78 -19.75 20.00
N ALA A 337 -12.14 -18.55 20.48
CA ALA A 337 -13.11 -18.34 21.53
C ALA A 337 -14.58 -18.39 21.05
N GLY A 338 -14.83 -18.69 19.77
CA GLY A 338 -16.17 -18.81 19.20
C GLY A 338 -16.82 -17.51 18.74
N ILE A 339 -16.06 -16.41 18.69
CA ILE A 339 -16.53 -15.14 18.13
C ILE A 339 -16.29 -15.17 16.62
N ASN A 340 -17.37 -15.09 15.83
CA ASN A 340 -17.31 -14.93 14.38
C ASN A 340 -17.27 -13.46 14.00
#